data_AF-A0A3C1IEA1-F1
#
_entry.id   AF-A0A3C1IEA1-F1
#
_cell.length_a   1.000
_cell.length_b   1.000
_cell.length_c   1.000
_cell.angle_alpha   90.00
_cell.angle_beta   90.00
_cell.angle_gamma   90.00
#
_symmetry.space_group_name_H-M   'P 1'
#
loop_
_entity.id
_entity.type
_entity.pdbx_description
1 polymer ?
#
loop_
_entity_poly.entity_id
_entity_poly.type
_entity_poly.pdbx_seq_one_letter_code
_entity_poly.pdbx_strand_id
1 'polypeptide(L)'
;HVMAGVPAVFQAMVASVLPGLTGGAPLLSQTLRIHRGEGDIAGPLASLAQEYSDLSFGSYPFQKDGRYGANIVVRGTKNARVSAALSHLRSIFSE
;
A
#
# COMPACT_ATOMS: atom_id res chain seq x y z
N HIS A 1 -17.12 1.00 21.58
CA HIS A 1 -16.19 1.47 22.63
C HIS A 1 -16.17 3.00 22.62
N VAL A 2 -16.31 3.64 23.78
CA VAL A 2 -16.05 5.09 23.94
C VAL A 2 -14.60 5.23 24.37
N MET A 3 -13.85 6.18 23.80
CA MET A 3 -12.42 6.34 24.06
C MET A 3 -12.09 7.75 24.52
N ALA A 4 -11.04 7.88 25.35
CA ALA A 4 -10.56 9.16 25.84
C ALA A 4 -9.92 9.99 24.71
N GLY A 5 -10.04 11.32 24.78
CA GLY A 5 -9.41 12.24 23.82
C GLY A 5 -7.91 12.45 24.04
N VAL A 6 -7.36 12.02 25.20
CA VAL A 6 -5.92 12.14 25.50
C VAL A 6 -5.17 11.01 24.79
N PRO A 7 -4.15 11.30 23.94
CA PRO A 7 -3.51 10.29 23.08
C PRO A 7 -2.95 9.07 23.83
N ALA A 8 -2.27 9.27 24.96
CA ALA A 8 -1.70 8.17 25.73
C ALA A 8 -2.79 7.26 26.32
N VAL A 9 -3.90 7.85 26.80
CA VAL A 9 -5.03 7.09 27.36
C VAL A 9 -5.76 6.35 26.25
N PHE A 10 -5.98 6.99 25.10
CA PHE A 10 -6.54 6.36 23.91
C PHE A 10 -5.73 5.13 23.48
N GLN A 11 -4.41 5.23 23.39
CA GLN A 11 -3.54 4.12 22.99
C GLN A 11 -3.68 2.92 23.95
N ALA A 12 -3.69 3.18 25.27
CA ALA A 12 -3.90 2.13 26.27
C ALA A 12 -5.30 1.49 26.17
N MET A 13 -6.34 2.30 25.91
CA MET A 13 -7.70 1.82 25.71
C MET A 13 -7.87 1.01 24.42
N VAL A 14 -7.20 1.40 23.32
CA VAL A 14 -7.19 0.62 22.08
C VAL A 14 -6.49 -0.72 22.31
N ALA A 15 -5.33 -0.71 22.98
CA ALA A 15 -4.57 -1.92 23.25
C ALA A 15 -5.38 -2.97 24.04
N SER A 16 -6.24 -2.55 24.97
CA SER A 16 -7.09 -3.48 25.73
C SER A 16 -8.26 -4.05 24.94
N VAL A 17 -8.72 -3.35 23.89
CA VAL A 17 -9.84 -3.77 23.04
C VAL A 17 -9.38 -4.64 21.86
N LEU A 18 -8.17 -4.43 21.34
CA LEU A 18 -7.63 -5.15 20.18
C LEU A 18 -7.80 -6.69 20.26
N PRO A 19 -7.54 -7.38 21.40
CA PRO A 19 -7.71 -8.83 21.50
C PRO A 19 -9.16 -9.30 21.36
N GLY A 20 -10.13 -8.43 21.66
CA GLY A 20 -11.57 -8.73 21.58
C GLY A 20 -12.18 -8.43 20.21
N LEU A 21 -11.42 -7.82 19.29
CA LEU A 21 -11.88 -7.57 17.92
C LEU A 21 -11.57 -8.80 17.07
N THR A 22 -12.60 -9.40 16.47
CA THR A 22 -12.41 -10.42 15.45
C THR A 22 -11.69 -9.80 14.26
N GLY A 23 -10.42 -10.17 14.07
CA GLY A 23 -9.63 -9.74 12.92
C GLY A 23 -10.12 -10.39 11.62
N GLY A 24 -9.90 -9.70 10.50
CA GLY A 24 -9.98 -10.31 9.17
C GLY A 24 -8.70 -11.07 8.81
N ALA A 25 -8.67 -11.67 7.62
CA ALA A 25 -7.43 -12.20 7.06
C ALA A 25 -6.33 -11.10 7.05
N PRO A 26 -5.07 -11.44 7.37
CA PRO A 26 -3.99 -10.47 7.43
C PRO A 26 -3.84 -9.75 6.08
N LEU A 27 -3.84 -8.42 6.13
CA LEU A 27 -3.59 -7.60 4.95
C LEU A 27 -2.08 -7.50 4.72
N LEU A 28 -1.61 -8.12 3.65
CA LEU A 28 -0.24 -8.01 3.19
C LEU A 28 -0.07 -6.69 2.45
N SER A 29 1.05 -6.00 2.68
CA SER A 29 1.39 -4.73 2.05
C SER A 29 2.84 -4.78 1.61
N GLN A 30 3.10 -4.52 0.33
CA GLN A 30 4.45 -4.42 -0.21
C GLN A 30 4.60 -3.13 -1.03
N THR A 31 5.81 -2.59 -1.08
CA THR A 31 6.09 -1.29 -1.70
C THR A 31 7.20 -1.41 -2.73
N LEU A 32 7.00 -0.79 -3.90
CA LEU A 32 8.02 -0.60 -4.94
C LEU A 32 8.29 0.88 -5.12
N ARG A 33 9.58 1.26 -5.10
CA ARG A 33 10.01 2.62 -5.42
C ARG A 33 10.30 2.73 -6.91
N ILE A 34 9.71 3.72 -7.56
CA ILE A 34 9.88 3.99 -9.00
C ILE A 34 10.41 5.41 -9.16
N HIS A 35 11.46 5.58 -9.97
CA HIS A 35 12.08 6.87 -10.27
C HIS A 35 11.57 7.44 -11.61
N ARG A 36 10.27 7.70 -11.66
CA ARG A 36 9.55 8.25 -12.83
C ARG A 36 8.58 9.34 -12.41
N GLY A 37 8.21 10.20 -13.36
CA GLY A 37 7.14 11.18 -13.15
C GLY A 37 5.80 10.50 -12.95
N GLU A 38 4.90 11.14 -12.22
CA GLU A 38 3.57 10.58 -11.92
C GLU A 38 2.76 10.29 -13.20
N GLY A 39 2.88 11.15 -14.22
CA GLY A 39 2.23 10.94 -15.51
C GLY A 39 2.62 9.63 -16.20
N ASP A 40 3.89 9.24 -16.11
CA ASP A 40 4.38 7.99 -16.71
C ASP A 40 3.92 6.75 -15.92
N ILE A 41 3.65 6.92 -14.63
CA ILE A 41 3.23 5.84 -13.73
C ILE A 41 1.72 5.61 -13.81
N ALA A 42 0.93 6.68 -13.92
CA ALA A 42 -0.52 6.65 -13.77
C ALA A 42 -1.22 5.69 -14.75
N GLY A 43 -0.84 5.72 -16.04
CA GLY A 43 -1.42 4.87 -17.07
C GLY A 43 -1.19 3.37 -16.81
N PRO A 44 0.07 2.92 -16.74
CA PRO A 44 0.38 1.51 -16.47
C PRO A 44 -0.17 1.03 -15.12
N LEU A 45 -0.16 1.89 -14.08
CA LEU A 45 -0.72 1.55 -12.77
C LEU A 45 -2.23 1.35 -12.84
N ALA A 46 -2.96 2.16 -13.61
CA ALA A 46 -4.40 2.00 -13.80
C ALA A 46 -4.74 0.67 -14.49
N SER A 47 -3.99 0.28 -15.52
CA SER A 47 -4.15 -1.02 -16.18
C SER A 47 -3.91 -2.19 -15.22
N LEU A 48 -2.86 -2.09 -14.39
CA LEU A 48 -2.57 -3.10 -13.37
C LEU A 48 -3.66 -3.18 -12.30
N ALA A 49 -4.19 -2.04 -11.86
CA ALA A 49 -5.29 -2.02 -10.88
C ALA A 49 -6.55 -2.70 -11.42
N GLN A 50 -6.79 -2.65 -12.73
CA GLN A 50 -7.89 -3.38 -13.38
C GLN A 50 -7.59 -4.89 -13.46
N GLU A 51 -6.38 -5.31 -13.82
CA GLU A 51 -5.98 -6.72 -13.89
C GLU A 51 -5.98 -7.41 -12.52
N TYR A 52 -5.60 -6.66 -11.48
CA TYR A 52 -5.56 -7.12 -10.09
C TYR A 52 -6.65 -6.46 -9.26
N SER A 53 -7.91 -6.59 -9.69
CA SER A 53 -9.07 -5.98 -9.02
C SER A 53 -9.32 -6.47 -7.59
N ASP A 54 -8.68 -7.57 -7.18
CA ASP A 54 -8.67 -8.10 -5.81
C ASP A 54 -7.61 -7.44 -4.91
N LEU A 55 -6.73 -6.61 -5.46
CA LEU A 55 -5.67 -5.89 -4.77
C LEU A 55 -5.97 -4.39 -4.70
N SER A 56 -5.40 -3.73 -3.69
CA SER A 56 -5.43 -2.28 -3.56
C SER A 56 -4.08 -1.69 -3.95
N PHE A 57 -4.09 -0.69 -4.81
CA PHE A 57 -2.90 0.04 -5.26
C PHE A 57 -2.93 1.48 -4.75
N GLY A 58 -1.82 1.95 -4.20
CA GLY A 58 -1.62 3.34 -3.80
C GLY A 58 -0.35 3.91 -4.41
N SER A 59 -0.41 5.15 -4.88
CA SER A 59 0.76 5.88 -5.38
C SER A 59 1.08 7.04 -4.43
N TYR A 60 2.31 7.11 -3.96
CA TYR A 60 2.80 8.17 -3.09
C TYR A 60 3.98 8.88 -3.76
N PRO A 61 3.74 9.93 -4.55
CA PRO A 61 4.79 10.67 -5.24
C PRO A 61 5.72 11.35 -4.24
N PHE A 62 7.00 11.46 -4.60
CA PHE A 62 8.01 12.18 -3.86
C PHE A 62 8.94 12.92 -4.83
N GLN A 63 9.54 13.99 -4.32
CA GLN A 63 10.68 14.64 -4.96
C GLN A 63 11.87 14.52 -4.01
N LYS A 64 12.99 13.98 -4.49
CA LYS A 64 14.22 13.84 -3.71
C LYS A 64 15.42 14.17 -4.59
N ASP A 65 16.27 15.07 -4.11
CA ASP A 65 17.50 15.50 -4.81
C ASP A 65 17.22 15.99 -6.24
N GLY A 66 16.13 16.75 -6.42
CA GLY A 66 15.67 17.24 -7.72
C GLY A 66 15.06 16.19 -8.65
N ARG A 67 15.00 14.92 -8.24
CA ARG A 67 14.40 13.81 -9.01
C ARG A 67 13.00 13.49 -8.50
N TYR A 68 12.06 13.30 -9.43
CA TYR A 68 10.72 12.81 -9.14
C TYR A 68 10.69 11.28 -9.07
N GLY A 69 9.78 10.77 -8.27
CA GLY A 69 9.49 9.34 -8.18
C GLY A 69 8.20 9.10 -7.41
N ALA A 70 7.80 7.84 -7.26
CA ALA A 70 6.69 7.45 -6.42
C ALA A 70 6.97 6.13 -5.70
N ASN A 71 6.43 5.99 -4.50
CA ASN A 71 6.32 4.70 -3.82
C ASN A 71 4.96 4.10 -4.14
N ILE A 72 4.96 2.99 -4.87
CA ILE A 72 3.77 2.25 -5.22
C ILE A 72 3.55 1.17 -4.18
N VAL A 73 2.42 1.26 -3.48
CA VAL A 73 2.03 0.33 -2.42
C VAL A 73 0.96 -0.59 -2.96
N VAL A 74 1.19 -1.89 -2.86
CA VAL A 74 0.24 -2.94 -3.25
C VAL A 74 -0.19 -3.69 -2.00
N ARG A 75 -1.50 -3.82 -1.80
CA ARG A 75 -2.10 -4.50 -0.64
C ARG A 75 -3.09 -5.58 -1.05
N GLY A 76 -3.13 -6.67 -0.29
CA GLY A 76 -4.11 -7.74 -0.48
C GLY A 76 -3.97 -8.85 0.55
N THR A 77 -4.86 -9.83 0.53
CA THR A 77 -4.85 -10.93 1.51
C THR A 77 -4.08 -12.16 1.02
N LYS A 78 -3.81 -12.28 -0.28
CA LYS A 78 -3.11 -13.41 -0.90
C LYS A 78 -1.69 -13.03 -1.31
N ASN A 79 -0.68 -13.62 -0.64
CA ASN A 79 0.73 -13.31 -0.89
C ASN A 79 1.14 -13.50 -2.36
N ALA A 80 0.70 -14.60 -2.97
CA ALA A 80 1.01 -14.92 -4.36
C ALA A 80 0.50 -13.84 -5.34
N ARG A 81 -0.68 -13.27 -5.09
CA ARG A 81 -1.25 -12.18 -5.92
C ARG A 81 -0.46 -10.89 -5.77
N VAL A 82 -0.16 -10.50 -4.53
CA VAL A 82 0.64 -9.29 -4.24
C VAL A 82 2.04 -9.40 -4.88
N SER A 83 2.68 -10.57 -4.74
CA SER A 83 4.00 -10.83 -5.34
C SER A 83 3.95 -10.81 -6.87
N ALA A 84 2.92 -11.39 -7.49
CA ALA A 84 2.74 -11.36 -8.95
C ALA A 84 2.56 -9.93 -9.47
N ALA A 85 1.68 -9.15 -8.84
CA ALA A 85 1.46 -7.75 -9.20
C ALA A 85 2.74 -6.91 -9.06
N LEU A 86 3.54 -7.16 -8.02
CA LEU A 86 4.83 -6.50 -7.85
C LEU A 86 5.86 -6.89 -8.91
N SER A 87 5.94 -8.17 -9.27
CA SER A 87 6.80 -8.62 -10.37
C SER A 87 6.39 -7.99 -11.70
N HIS A 88 5.09 -7.88 -11.96
CA HIS A 88 4.57 -7.20 -13.16
C HIS A 88 4.89 -5.70 -13.15
N LEU A 89 4.70 -5.01 -12.01
CA LEU A 89 5.14 -3.61 -11.86
C LEU A 89 6.64 -3.46 -12.12
N ARG A 90 7.46 -4.38 -11.59
CA ARG A 90 8.92 -4.36 -11.83
C ARG A 90 9.27 -4.54 -13.30
N SER A 91 8.55 -5.37 -14.05
CA SER A 91 8.84 -5.57 -15.47
C SER A 91 8.41 -4.40 -16.35
N ILE A 92 7.38 -3.63 -15.94
CA ILE A 92 6.96 -2.42 -16.67
C ILE A 92 7.96 -1.29 -16.47
N PHE A 93 8.46 -1.14 -15.25
CA PHE A 93 9.33 -0.02 -14.86
C PHE A 93 10.79 -0.45 -14.65
N SER A 94 11.19 -1.60 -15.19
CA SER A 94 12.59 -2.02 -15.19
C SER A 94 13.38 -1.09 -16.10
N GLU A 95 14.30 -0.32 -15.50
CA GLU A 95 15.47 0.25 -16.16
C GLU A 95 16.68 -0.63 -15.90
#